data_AF-A0A0B0PS03-F1
#
_entry.id   AF-A0A0B0PS03-F1
#
_cell.length_a   1.000
_cell.length_b   1.000
_cell.length_c   1.000
_cell.angle_alpha   90.00
_cell.angle_beta   90.00
_cell.angle_gamma   90.00
#
_symmetry.space_group_name_H-M   'P 1'
#
loop_
_entity.id
_entity.type
_entity.pdbx_description
1 polymer ?
#
loop_
_entity_poly.entity_id
_entity_poly.type
_entity_poly.pdbx_seq_one_letter_code
_entity_poly.pdbx_strand_id
1 'polypeptide(L)' 'MKCDVIASGIINAAKQVTLKVPVVVHLKGTNVDQGKQILKESGMTLITAEDLDDATKKAVKAASK' A
#
# COMPACT_ATOMS: atom_id res chain seq x y z
N MET A 1 -10.61 -12.10 0.58
CA MET A 1 -10.94 -10.67 0.43
C MET A 1 -10.39 -10.17 -0.89
N LYS A 2 -11.09 -9.25 -1.55
CA LYS A 2 -10.73 -8.69 -2.87
C LYS A 2 -9.77 -7.51 -2.72
N CYS A 3 -8.55 -7.64 -3.24
CA CYS A 3 -7.49 -6.65 -3.06
C CYS A 3 -7.77 -5.31 -3.77
N ASP A 4 -8.57 -5.30 -4.83
CA ASP A 4 -9.03 -4.09 -5.53
C ASP A 4 -9.92 -3.19 -4.64
N VAL A 5 -10.83 -3.80 -3.87
CA VAL A 5 -11.68 -3.08 -2.91
C VAL A 5 -10.84 -2.49 -1.78
N ILE A 6 -9.88 -3.27 -1.25
CA ILE A 6 -8.96 -2.81 -0.20
C ILE A 6 -8.10 -1.65 -0.70
N ALA A 7 -7.51 -1.76 -1.89
CA ALA A 7 -6.69 -0.72 -2.50
C ALA A 7 -7.48 0.60 -2.67
N SER A 8 -8.71 0.51 -3.17
CA SER A 8 -9.61 1.65 -3.30
C SER A 8 -9.93 2.30 -1.94
N GLY A 9 -10.17 1.47 -0.91
CA GLY A 9 -10.39 1.93 0.46
C GLY A 9 -9.18 2.68 1.04
N ILE A 10 -7.96 2.16 0.83
CA ILE A 10 -6.72 2.80 1.27
C ILE A 10 -6.58 4.19 0.63
N ILE A 11 -6.78 4.31 -0.68
CA ILE A 11 -6.69 5.59 -1.41
C ILE A 11 -7.72 6.59 -0.88
N ASN A 12 -8.97 6.16 -0.70
CA ASN A 12 -10.04 7.02 -0.22
C ASN A 12 -9.79 7.52 1.20
N ALA A 13 -9.27 6.66 2.09
CA ALA A 13 -8.87 7.06 3.43
C ALA A 13 -7.70 8.06 3.36
N ALA A 14 -6.67 7.74 2.58
CA ALA A 14 -5.47 8.53 2.48
C ALA A 14 -5.66 9.91 1.80
N LYS A 15 -6.75 10.11 1.05
CA LYS A 15 -7.19 11.43 0.58
C LYS A 15 -7.86 12.28 1.67
N GLN A 16 -8.48 11.63 2.65
CA GLN A 16 -9.17 12.30 3.76
C GLN A 16 -8.23 12.62 4.93
N VAL A 17 -7.17 11.82 5.11
CA VAL A 17 -6.14 12.06 6.13
C VAL A 17 -4.83 12.49 5.51
N THR A 18 -4.24 13.57 6.00
CA THR A 18 -2.88 13.97 5.63
C THR A 18 -1.88 12.95 6.19
N LEU A 19 -1.42 12.03 5.35
CA LEU A 19 -0.37 11.07 5.71
C LEU A 19 0.97 11.80 5.87
N LYS A 20 1.47 11.87 7.11
CA LYS A 20 2.79 12.45 7.45
C LYS A 20 3.89 11.39 7.58
N VAL A 21 3.54 10.12 7.44
CA VAL A 21 4.44 8.97 7.61
C VAL A 21 4.38 8.09 6.37
N PRO A 22 5.48 7.39 6.02
CA PRO A 22 5.49 6.47 4.90
C PRO A 22 4.56 5.28 5.15
N VAL A 23 3.87 4.83 4.10
CA VAL A 23 2.95 3.69 4.17
C VAL A 23 3.47 2.56 3.29
N VAL A 24 3.66 1.39 3.90
CA VAL A 24 4.04 0.15 3.22
C VAL A 24 2.80 -0.74 3.11
N VAL A 25 2.52 -1.25 1.91
CA VAL A 25 1.34 -2.07 1.61
C VAL A 25 1.78 -3.41 1.02
N HIS A 26 1.40 -4.49 1.69
CA HIS A 26 1.50 -5.85 1.17
C HIS A 26 0.08 -6.40 0.97
N LEU A 27 -0.28 -6.72 -0.27
CA LEU A 27 -1.60 -7.25 -0.62
C LEU A 27 -1.50 -8.75 -0.92
N LYS A 28 -2.32 -9.55 -0.22
CA LYS A 28 -2.47 -10.99 -0.46
C LYS A 28 -3.97 -11.34 -0.55
N GLY A 29 -4.37 -12.04 -1.60
CA GLY A 29 -5.78 -12.41 -1.80
C GLY A 29 -6.14 -12.59 -3.28
N THR A 30 -7.39 -12.27 -3.62
CA THR A 30 -7.86 -12.25 -5.00
C THR A 30 -7.72 -10.85 -5.60
N ASN A 31 -7.54 -10.75 -6.92
CA ASN A 31 -7.35 -9.47 -7.64
C ASN A 31 -6.14 -8.66 -7.16
N VAL A 32 -5.05 -9.33 -6.78
CA VAL A 32 -3.82 -8.66 -6.29
C VAL A 32 -3.25 -7.73 -7.35
N ASP A 33 -3.17 -8.18 -8.61
CA ASP A 33 -2.63 -7.36 -9.71
C ASP A 33 -3.44 -6.09 -9.94
N GLN A 34 -4.76 -6.21 -9.96
CA GLN A 34 -5.66 -5.06 -10.05
C GLN A 34 -5.53 -4.13 -8.84
N GLY A 35 -5.42 -4.67 -7.62
CA GLY A 35 -5.16 -3.88 -6.42
C GLY A 35 -3.83 -3.13 -6.49
N LYS A 36 -2.75 -3.79 -6.95
CA LYS A 36 -1.44 -3.15 -7.16
C LYS A 36 -1.52 -2.06 -8.23
N GLN A 37 -2.27 -2.27 -9.30
CA GLN A 37 -2.49 -1.26 -10.34
C GLN A 37 -3.23 -0.03 -9.80
N ILE A 38 -4.32 -0.23 -9.07
CA ILE A 38 -5.08 0.85 -8.40
C ILE A 38 -4.17 1.68 -7.49
N LEU A 39 -3.30 1.03 -6.70
CA LEU A 39 -2.35 1.73 -5.83
C LEU A 39 -1.31 2.53 -6.63
N LYS A 40 -0.80 1.99 -7.75
CA LYS A 40 0.17 2.70 -8.61
C LYS A 40 -0.44 3.93 -9.29
N GLU A 41 -1.67 3.81 -9.78
CA GLU A 41 -2.38 4.89 -10.47
C GLU A 41 -2.87 5.99 -9.52
N SER A 42 -2.87 5.74 -8.21
CA SER A 42 -3.36 6.68 -7.20
C SER A 42 -2.54 7.97 -7.07
N GLY A 43 -1.31 7.99 -7.60
CA GLY A 43 -0.36 9.10 -7.45
C GLY A 43 0.14 9.29 -6.00
N MET A 44 -0.21 8.37 -5.09
CA MET A 44 0.20 8.42 -3.70
C MET A 44 1.58 7.78 -3.53
N THR A 45 2.39 8.34 -2.61
CA THR A 45 3.70 7.76 -2.26
C THR A 45 3.50 6.55 -1.35
N LEU A 46 3.10 5.43 -1.93
CA LEU A 46 2.92 4.15 -1.26
C LEU A 46 4.04 3.19 -1.66
N ILE A 47 4.52 2.43 -0.70
CA ILE A 47 5.57 1.43 -0.92
C ILE A 47 4.91 0.06 -1.00
N THR A 48 4.90 -0.56 -2.16
CA THR A 48 4.37 -1.93 -2.31
C THR A 48 5.41 -2.97 -1.89
N ALA A 49 4.99 -3.98 -1.13
CA ALA A 49 5.81 -5.12 -0.76
C ALA A 49 5.28 -6.42 -1.36
N GLU A 50 6.19 -7.36 -1.63
CA GLU A 50 5.89 -8.64 -2.29
C GLU A 50 5.57 -9.76 -1.29
N ASP A 51 6.17 -9.71 -0.10
CA ASP A 51 5.91 -10.63 0.99
C ASP A 51 6.03 -9.91 2.35
N LEU A 52 5.84 -10.66 3.44
CA LEU A 52 5.92 -10.14 4.81
C LEU A 52 7.34 -9.71 5.22
N ASP A 53 8.37 -10.41 4.74
CA ASP A 53 9.76 -10.09 5.08
C ASP A 53 10.21 -8.82 4.36
N ASP A 54 9.87 -8.68 3.09
CA ASP A 54 10.05 -7.49 2.27
C ASP A 54 9.28 -6.30 2.85
N ALA A 55 8.01 -6.50 3.27
CA ALA A 55 7.23 -5.47 3.94
C ALA A 55 7.91 -4.97 5.20
N THR A 56 8.42 -5.88 6.03
CA THR A 56 9.12 -5.56 7.27
C THR A 56 10.40 -4.76 7.00
N LYS A 57 11.25 -5.23 6.07
CA LYS A 57 12.49 -4.53 5.69
C LYS A 57 12.21 -3.13 5.16
N LYS A 58 11.20 -2.98 4.29
CA LYS A 58 10.77 -1.70 3.73
C LYS A 58 10.24 -0.76 4.80
N ALA A 59 9.44 -1.26 5.74
CA ALA A 59 8.90 -0.47 6.85
C ALA A 59 10.02 0.05 7.76
N VAL A 60 10.96 -0.80 8.17
CA VAL A 60 12.11 -0.39 9.01
C VAL A 60 12.96 0.66 8.29
N LYS A 61 13.26 0.44 7.00
CA LYS A 61 14.03 1.40 6.19
C LYS A 61 13.30 2.73 6.03
N ALA A 62 11.97 2.72 5.90
CA ALA A 62 11.17 3.92 5.76
C ALA A 62 11.04 4.71 7.07
N ALA A 63 11.02 4.03 8.22
CA ALA A 63 10.94 4.64 9.55
C ALA A 63 12.28 5.21 10.06
N SER A 64 13.41 4.78 9.49
CA SER A 64 14.75 5.21 9.91
C SER A 64 15.23 6.49 9.21
N LYS A 65 14.33 7.19 8.52
CA LYS A 65 14.57 8.51 7.89
C LYS A 65 13.89 9.61 8.72
#